data_AF-A0E578-F1
#
_entry.id   AF-A0E578-F1
#
_cell.length_a   1.000
_cell.length_b   1.000
_cell.length_c   1.000
_cell.angle_alpha   90.00
_cell.angle_beta   90.00
_cell.angle_gamma   90.00
#
_symmetry.space_group_name_H-M   'P 1'
#
loop_
_entity.id
_entity.type
_entity.pdbx_description
1 polymer ?
#
loop_
_entity_poly.entity_id
_entity_poly.type
_entity_poly.pdbx_seq_one_letter_code
_entity_poly.pdbx_strand_id
1 'polypeptide(L)'
;MNSLYKIYLRYQALKRAFKSTKLYLRYAQFKEELEDQKLNRICVGQDRMGNKFYQYYSYYGLPTKREIRFKDDRERIVNDLAYYDWLYKRIEQPPTEEQVEQFYKEEQLRFQRAREWDEQQEKMMLAFYEQRKIREEQYKKAYLEQKNFNQNPEVFAEIASNSELKQESQNEQWQPKSKR
;
A
#
# COMPACT_ATOMS: atom_id res chain seq x y z
N MET A 1 24.81 -30.33 -19.94
CA MET A 1 24.04 -29.33 -20.71
C MET A 1 24.42 -29.39 -22.17
N ASN A 2 23.42 -29.50 -23.06
CA ASN A 2 23.58 -29.74 -24.50
C ASN A 2 24.29 -28.57 -25.22
N SER A 3 25.24 -28.84 -26.12
CA SER A 3 26.06 -27.82 -26.80
C SER A 3 25.22 -26.81 -27.59
N LEU A 4 24.17 -27.30 -28.26
CA LEU A 4 23.24 -26.49 -29.04
C LEU A 4 22.48 -25.45 -28.19
N TYR A 5 22.14 -25.80 -26.95
CA TYR A 5 21.44 -24.88 -26.04
C TYR A 5 22.34 -23.69 -25.67
N LYS A 6 23.65 -23.90 -25.48
CA LYS A 6 24.61 -22.81 -25.22
C LYS A 6 24.74 -21.87 -26.42
N ILE A 7 24.75 -22.40 -27.65
CA ILE A 7 24.79 -21.59 -28.88
C ILE A 7 23.51 -20.74 -28.99
N TYR A 8 22.34 -21.33 -28.75
CA TYR A 8 21.06 -20.62 -28.76
C TYR A 8 21.02 -19.47 -27.75
N LEU A 9 21.48 -19.69 -26.51
CA LEU A 9 21.54 -18.64 -25.50
C LEU A 9 22.47 -17.49 -25.90
N ARG A 10 23.63 -17.79 -26.49
CA ARG A 10 24.56 -16.76 -27.02
C ARG A 10 23.91 -15.95 -28.14
N TYR A 11 23.23 -16.60 -29.08
CA TYR A 11 22.50 -15.91 -30.14
C TYR A 11 21.42 -14.98 -29.59
N GLN A 12 20.63 -15.43 -28.60
CA GLN A 12 19.61 -14.59 -27.96
C GLN A 12 20.23 -13.39 -27.23
N ALA A 13 21.36 -13.58 -26.54
CA ALA A 13 22.09 -12.49 -25.89
C ALA A 13 22.61 -11.45 -26.90
N LEU A 14 23.23 -11.89 -28.00
CA LEU A 14 23.69 -11.01 -29.07
C LEU A 14 22.53 -10.25 -29.73
N LYS A 15 21.41 -10.93 -29.97
CA LYS A 15 20.19 -10.31 -30.51
C LYS A 15 19.65 -9.22 -29.57
N ARG A 16 19.62 -9.47 -28.25
CA ARG A 16 19.23 -8.47 -27.25
C ARG A 16 20.21 -7.29 -27.22
N ALA A 17 21.52 -7.57 -27.23
CA ALA A 17 22.56 -6.53 -27.26
C ALA A 17 22.44 -5.63 -28.50
N PHE A 18 22.22 -6.22 -29.68
CA PHE A 18 21.98 -5.47 -30.91
C PHE A 18 20.71 -4.59 -30.81
N LYS A 19 19.61 -5.14 -30.26
CA LYS A 19 18.36 -4.39 -30.04
C LYS A 19 18.51 -3.23 -29.05
N SER A 20 19.45 -3.31 -28.11
CA SER A 20 19.75 -2.21 -27.19
C SER A 20 20.64 -1.12 -27.78
N THR A 21 21.15 -1.28 -29.01
CA THR A 21 22.00 -0.24 -29.62
C THR A 21 21.19 0.99 -30.00
N LYS A 22 21.79 2.18 -29.88
CA LYS A 22 21.16 3.46 -30.26
C LYS A 22 20.68 3.48 -31.71
N LEU A 23 21.44 2.86 -32.62
CA LEU A 23 21.09 2.75 -34.04
C LEU A 23 19.80 1.94 -34.24
N TYR A 24 19.70 0.79 -33.58
CA TYR A 24 18.48 -0.02 -33.65
C TYR A 24 17.27 0.71 -33.07
N LEU A 25 17.44 1.41 -31.94
CA LEU A 25 16.37 2.21 -31.33
C LEU A 25 15.88 3.32 -32.27
N ARG A 26 16.79 4.06 -32.91
CA ARG A 26 16.43 5.07 -33.91
C ARG A 26 15.70 4.47 -35.10
N TYR A 27 16.17 3.34 -35.62
CA TYR A 27 15.51 2.63 -36.71
C TYR A 27 14.10 2.15 -36.29
N ALA A 28 13.95 1.64 -35.08
CA ALA A 28 12.66 1.20 -34.55
C ALA A 28 11.67 2.36 -34.41
N GLN A 29 12.12 3.51 -33.90
CA GLN A 29 11.33 4.75 -33.82
C GLN A 29 10.91 5.23 -35.20
N PHE A 30 11.85 5.33 -36.15
CA PHE A 30 11.55 5.72 -37.53
C PHE A 30 10.54 4.78 -38.20
N LYS A 31 10.68 3.46 -38.00
CA LYS A 31 9.72 2.49 -38.52
C LYS A 31 8.33 2.70 -37.92
N GLU A 32 8.26 3.00 -36.62
CA GLU A 32 6.99 3.28 -35.94
C GLU A 32 6.33 4.56 -36.45
N GLU A 33 7.11 5.64 -36.66
CA GLU A 33 6.62 6.89 -37.27
C GLU A 33 6.03 6.65 -38.66
N LEU A 34 6.66 5.80 -39.48
CA LEU A 34 6.11 5.43 -40.79
C LEU A 34 4.80 4.64 -40.68
N GLU A 35 4.70 3.72 -39.71
CA GLU A 35 3.46 3.00 -39.44
C GLU A 35 2.34 3.96 -38.98
N ASP A 36 2.67 4.94 -38.15
CA ASP A 36 1.73 5.93 -37.63
C ASP A 36 1.24 6.88 -38.72
N GLN A 37 2.14 7.34 -39.60
CA GLN A 37 1.79 8.13 -40.79
C GLN A 37 0.88 7.34 -41.73
N LYS A 38 1.18 6.07 -42.00
CA LYS A 38 0.36 5.20 -42.86
C LYS A 38 -1.08 5.05 -42.33
N LEU A 39 -1.24 5.07 -41.01
CA LEU A 39 -2.53 4.91 -40.34
C LEU A 39 -3.21 6.25 -40.00
N ASN A 40 -2.61 7.39 -40.37
CA ASN A 40 -3.06 8.74 -39.99
C ASN A 40 -3.36 8.85 -38.48
N ARG A 41 -2.43 8.40 -37.64
CA ARG A 41 -2.56 8.48 -36.18
C ARG A 41 -1.38 9.21 -35.55
N ILE A 42 -1.61 9.76 -34.37
CA ILE A 42 -0.59 10.44 -33.57
C ILE A 42 -0.52 9.76 -32.20
N CYS A 43 0.70 9.48 -31.73
CA CYS A 43 0.96 9.02 -30.38
C CYS A 43 0.76 10.20 -29.42
N VAL A 44 -0.27 10.11 -28.59
CA VAL A 44 -0.67 11.14 -27.63
C VAL A 44 0.16 11.05 -26.36
N GLY A 45 0.53 9.84 -25.95
CA GLY A 45 1.30 9.61 -24.74
C GLY A 45 1.54 8.14 -24.46
N GLN A 46 2.26 7.87 -23.38
CA GLN A 46 2.64 6.54 -22.96
C GLN A 46 2.47 6.42 -21.45
N ASP A 47 1.84 5.33 -20.98
CA ASP A 47 1.70 5.07 -19.55
C ASP A 47 2.97 4.50 -18.91
N ARG A 48 2.94 4.30 -17.58
CA ARG A 48 4.05 3.70 -16.81
C ARG A 48 4.35 2.25 -17.20
N MET A 49 3.38 1.52 -17.76
CA MET A 49 3.55 0.14 -18.22
C MET A 49 4.16 0.07 -19.62
N GLY A 50 4.14 1.19 -20.34
CA GLY A 50 4.63 1.34 -21.69
C GLY A 50 3.58 1.11 -22.77
N ASN A 51 2.30 1.12 -22.40
CA ASN A 51 1.20 1.14 -23.35
C ASN A 51 1.12 2.53 -23.97
N LYS A 52 0.93 2.56 -25.30
CA LYS A 52 0.89 3.81 -26.07
C LYS A 52 -0.53 4.15 -26.44
N PHE A 53 -0.88 5.42 -26.29
CA PHE A 53 -2.21 5.95 -26.54
C PHE A 53 -2.21 6.73 -27.85
N TYR A 54 -3.13 6.41 -28.76
CA TYR A 54 -3.17 6.97 -30.10
C TYR A 54 -4.50 7.66 -30.40
N GLN A 55 -4.42 8.80 -31.08
CA GLN A 55 -5.56 9.48 -31.71
C GLN A 55 -5.45 9.29 -33.22
N TYR A 56 -6.49 8.73 -33.82
CA TYR A 56 -6.62 8.59 -35.26
C TYR A 56 -7.33 9.81 -35.84
N TYR A 57 -6.93 10.15 -37.07
CA TYR A 57 -7.48 11.26 -37.83
C TYR A 57 -8.00 10.76 -39.17
N SER A 58 -9.06 11.40 -39.64
CA SER A 58 -9.55 11.24 -41.01
C SER A 58 -8.59 11.91 -41.99
N TYR A 59 -8.80 11.67 -43.29
CA TYR A 59 -8.07 12.38 -44.35
C TYR A 59 -8.20 13.91 -44.26
N TYR A 60 -9.29 14.42 -43.68
CA TYR A 60 -9.53 15.85 -43.46
C TYR A 60 -8.90 16.39 -42.16
N GLY A 61 -8.16 15.57 -41.41
CA GLY A 61 -7.55 15.97 -40.14
C GLY A 61 -8.50 16.00 -38.94
N LEU A 62 -9.73 15.48 -39.07
CA LEU A 62 -10.68 15.40 -37.96
C LEU A 62 -10.45 14.13 -37.12
N PRO A 63 -10.52 14.19 -35.77
CA PRO A 63 -10.31 13.03 -34.91
C PRO A 63 -11.43 12.00 -35.06
N THR A 64 -11.08 10.72 -35.27
CA THR A 64 -12.06 9.65 -35.56
C THR A 64 -12.13 8.59 -34.46
N LYS A 65 -10.98 8.08 -34.02
CA LYS A 65 -10.87 6.94 -33.09
C LYS A 65 -9.75 7.18 -32.07
N ARG A 66 -9.94 6.69 -30.85
CA ARG A 66 -8.92 6.59 -29.80
C ARG A 66 -8.60 5.13 -29.58
N GLU A 67 -7.34 4.78 -29.44
CA GLU A 67 -6.89 3.40 -29.28
C GLU A 67 -5.66 3.30 -28.39
N ILE A 68 -5.53 2.17 -27.71
CA ILE A 68 -4.35 1.80 -26.94
C ILE A 68 -3.63 0.69 -27.69
N ARG A 69 -2.32 0.85 -27.85
CA ARG A 69 -1.42 -0.23 -28.23
C ARG A 69 -0.71 -0.69 -26.96
N PHE A 70 -1.08 -1.89 -26.50
CA PHE A 70 -0.43 -2.49 -25.35
C PHE A 70 1.02 -2.85 -25.68
N LYS A 71 1.90 -2.76 -24.68
CA LYS A 71 3.31 -3.17 -24.83
C LYS A 71 3.43 -4.68 -25.04
N ASP A 72 2.59 -5.44 -24.35
CA ASP A 72 2.42 -6.88 -24.53
C ASP A 72 1.02 -7.14 -25.12
N ASP A 73 0.96 -7.74 -26.30
CA ASP A 73 -0.31 -8.03 -27.00
C ASP A 73 -1.23 -9.00 -26.22
N ARG A 74 -0.68 -9.70 -25.21
CA ARG A 74 -1.44 -10.58 -24.31
C ARG A 74 -2.17 -9.82 -23.22
N GLU A 75 -1.65 -8.67 -22.81
CA GLU A 75 -2.28 -7.81 -21.83
C GLU A 75 -3.32 -6.94 -22.53
N ARG A 76 -4.59 -7.04 -22.10
CA ARG A 76 -5.71 -6.25 -22.65
C ARG A 76 -6.39 -5.39 -21.61
N ILE A 77 -5.81 -5.29 -20.42
CA ILE A 77 -6.38 -4.58 -19.29
C ILE A 77 -5.77 -3.18 -19.25
N VAL A 78 -6.62 -2.17 -19.32
CA VAL A 78 -6.22 -0.77 -19.15
C VAL A 78 -6.16 -0.50 -17.65
N ASN A 79 -4.94 -0.52 -17.09
CA ASN A 79 -4.73 -0.24 -15.67
C ASN A 79 -4.49 1.25 -15.40
N ASP A 80 -4.07 2.02 -16.41
CA ASP A 80 -3.78 3.44 -16.21
C ASP A 80 -5.04 4.30 -16.31
N LEU A 81 -5.33 4.97 -15.20
CA LEU A 81 -6.47 5.87 -15.07
C LEU A 81 -6.18 7.27 -15.62
N ALA A 82 -4.91 7.67 -15.82
CA ALA A 82 -4.55 9.00 -16.28
C ALA A 82 -5.17 9.34 -17.65
N TYR A 83 -5.21 8.35 -18.55
CA TYR A 83 -5.77 8.49 -19.90
C TYR A 83 -7.20 7.96 -20.02
N TYR A 84 -7.79 7.43 -18.93
CA TYR A 84 -9.06 6.70 -18.99
C TYR A 84 -10.20 7.58 -19.53
N ASP A 85 -10.42 8.74 -18.93
CA ASP A 85 -11.52 9.62 -19.33
C ASP A 85 -11.36 10.13 -20.77
N TRP A 86 -10.13 10.38 -21.20
CA TRP A 86 -9.84 10.71 -22.60
C TRP A 86 -10.12 9.51 -23.51
N LEU A 87 -9.64 8.31 -23.20
CA LEU A 87 -9.83 7.13 -24.05
C LEU A 87 -11.31 6.85 -24.31
N TYR A 88 -12.15 6.97 -23.28
CA TYR A 88 -13.59 6.73 -23.33
C TYR A 88 -14.42 7.95 -23.76
N LYS A 89 -13.77 8.98 -24.33
CA LYS A 89 -14.44 10.18 -24.87
C LYS A 89 -15.26 10.96 -23.85
N ARG A 90 -14.91 10.89 -22.56
CA ARG A 90 -15.50 11.75 -21.52
C ARG A 90 -14.88 13.14 -21.51
N ILE A 91 -13.61 13.23 -21.91
CA ILE A 91 -12.89 14.49 -22.13
C ILE A 91 -12.44 14.54 -23.60
N GLU A 92 -12.60 15.69 -24.26
CA GLU A 92 -12.21 15.85 -25.66
C GLU A 92 -10.70 15.89 -25.84
N GLN A 93 -10.02 16.71 -25.03
CA GLN A 93 -8.58 16.89 -25.11
C GLN A 93 -7.85 15.81 -24.31
N PRO A 94 -6.72 15.28 -24.83
CA PRO A 94 -5.90 14.37 -24.05
C PRO A 94 -5.24 15.07 -22.87
N PRO A 95 -4.91 14.33 -21.79
CA PRO A 95 -4.19 14.91 -20.68
C PRO A 95 -2.78 15.34 -21.12
N THR A 96 -2.30 16.45 -20.58
CA THR A 96 -0.93 16.93 -20.83
C THR A 96 0.08 16.10 -20.02
N GLU A 97 1.35 16.12 -20.42
CA GLU A 97 2.42 15.40 -19.69
C GLU A 97 2.48 15.83 -18.22
N GLU A 98 2.34 17.13 -17.94
CA GLU A 98 2.30 17.67 -16.57
C GLU A 98 1.10 17.13 -15.76
N GLN A 99 -0.08 17.03 -16.37
CA GLN A 99 -1.26 16.47 -15.71
C GLN A 99 -1.09 14.98 -15.40
N VAL A 100 -0.49 14.23 -16.34
CA VAL A 100 -0.18 12.81 -16.15
C VAL A 100 0.83 12.64 -15.02
N GLU A 101 1.89 13.45 -14.97
CA GLU A 101 2.86 13.44 -13.88
C GLU A 101 2.23 13.78 -12.53
N GLN A 102 1.37 14.81 -12.48
CA GLN A 102 0.64 15.19 -11.26
C GLN A 102 -0.24 14.05 -10.78
N PHE A 103 -1.01 13.43 -11.69
CA PHE A 103 -1.85 12.28 -11.38
C PHE A 103 -1.03 11.13 -10.75
N TYR A 104 0.15 10.85 -11.29
CA TYR A 104 1.03 9.80 -10.77
C TYR A 104 1.61 10.14 -9.39
N LYS A 105 1.99 11.39 -9.16
CA LYS A 105 2.45 11.86 -7.84
C LYS A 105 1.34 11.72 -6.81
N GLU A 106 0.12 12.14 -7.15
CA GLU A 106 -1.03 11.99 -6.27
C GLU A 106 -1.36 10.54 -5.95
N GLU A 107 -1.31 9.66 -6.94
CA GLU A 107 -1.57 8.23 -6.74
C GLU A 107 -0.54 7.62 -5.78
N GLN A 108 0.74 7.93 -5.94
CA GLN A 108 1.79 7.50 -5.00
C GLN A 108 1.52 7.99 -3.57
N LEU A 109 1.10 9.26 -3.42
CA LEU A 109 0.73 9.82 -2.12
C LEU A 109 -0.51 9.16 -1.51
N ARG A 110 -1.47 8.70 -2.33
CA ARG A 110 -2.63 7.94 -1.84
C ARG A 110 -2.19 6.58 -1.29
N PHE A 111 -1.31 5.87 -2.00
CA PHE A 111 -0.78 4.59 -1.52
C PHE A 111 0.04 4.74 -0.22
N GLN A 112 0.85 5.79 -0.11
CA GLN A 112 1.60 6.08 1.12
C GLN A 112 0.65 6.32 2.30
N ARG A 113 -0.35 7.18 2.13
CA ARG A 113 -1.36 7.45 3.15
C ARG A 113 -2.15 6.20 3.55
N ALA A 114 -2.52 5.36 2.58
CA ALA A 114 -3.21 4.10 2.85
C ALA A 114 -2.35 3.16 3.72
N ARG A 115 -1.05 3.04 3.40
CA ARG A 115 -0.12 2.25 4.19
C ARG A 115 0.05 2.79 5.61
N GLU A 116 0.22 4.10 5.76
CA GLU A 116 0.32 4.74 7.08
C GLU A 116 -0.95 4.50 7.91
N TRP A 117 -2.12 4.56 7.27
CA TRP A 117 -3.38 4.25 7.91
C TRP A 117 -3.44 2.79 8.38
N ASP A 118 -3.05 1.84 7.53
CA ASP A 118 -3.02 0.41 7.87
C ASP A 118 -2.07 0.14 9.06
N GLU A 119 -0.89 0.77 9.07
CA GLU A 119 0.07 0.67 10.18
C GLU A 119 -0.49 1.26 11.48
N GLN A 120 -1.28 2.35 11.42
CA GLN A 120 -1.95 2.91 12.58
C GLN A 120 -3.06 1.99 13.10
N GLN A 121 -3.87 1.41 12.20
CA GLN A 121 -4.92 0.46 12.57
C GLN A 121 -4.33 -0.79 13.24
N GLU A 122 -3.22 -1.31 12.71
CA GLU A 122 -2.52 -2.44 13.29
C GLU A 122 -2.02 -2.15 14.72
N LYS A 123 -1.40 -0.98 14.94
CA LYS A 123 -0.96 -0.56 16.29
C LYS A 123 -2.12 -0.46 17.27
N MET A 124 -3.24 0.14 16.86
CA MET A 124 -4.44 0.24 17.71
C MET A 124 -5.01 -1.13 18.05
N MET A 125 -5.06 -2.03 17.07
CA MET A 125 -5.53 -3.40 17.25
C MET A 125 -4.64 -4.18 18.22
N LEU A 126 -3.32 -4.07 18.10
CA LEU A 126 -2.37 -4.70 19.04
C LEU A 126 -2.56 -4.17 20.46
N ALA A 127 -2.65 -2.84 20.62
CA ALA A 127 -2.92 -2.22 21.92
C ALA A 127 -4.26 -2.70 22.52
N PHE A 128 -5.29 -2.87 21.69
CA PHE A 128 -6.58 -3.42 22.11
C PHE A 128 -6.44 -4.87 22.60
N TYR A 129 -5.70 -5.73 21.90
CA TYR A 129 -5.47 -7.11 22.32
C TYR A 129 -4.67 -7.21 23.62
N GLU A 130 -3.65 -6.36 23.80
CA GLU A 130 -2.87 -6.29 25.03
C GLU A 130 -3.75 -5.90 26.22
N GLN A 131 -4.55 -4.84 26.07
CA GLN A 131 -5.49 -4.41 27.12
C GLN A 131 -6.52 -5.50 27.46
N ARG A 132 -7.05 -6.18 26.44
CA ARG A 132 -7.98 -7.28 26.62
C ARG A 132 -7.34 -8.43 27.40
N LYS A 133 -6.10 -8.81 27.04
CA LYS A 133 -5.34 -9.86 27.74
C LYS A 133 -5.11 -9.51 29.21
N ILE A 134 -4.71 -8.27 29.50
CA ILE A 134 -4.54 -7.79 30.89
C ILE A 134 -5.84 -7.91 31.67
N ARG A 135 -6.97 -7.51 31.07
CA ARG A 135 -8.29 -7.60 31.71
C ARG A 135 -8.70 -9.04 31.99
N GLU A 136 -8.49 -9.95 31.04
CA GLU A 136 -8.75 -11.38 31.23
C GLU A 136 -7.91 -11.99 32.34
N GLU A 137 -6.63 -11.60 32.45
CA GLU A 137 -5.75 -12.01 33.56
C GLU A 137 -6.23 -11.46 34.91
N GLN A 138 -6.68 -10.21 34.97
CA GLN A 138 -7.27 -9.61 36.17
C GLN A 138 -8.54 -10.37 36.61
N TYR A 139 -9.45 -10.67 35.69
CA TYR A 139 -10.65 -11.46 35.99
C TYR A 139 -10.31 -12.87 36.50
N LYS A 140 -9.32 -13.54 35.90
CA LYS A 140 -8.86 -14.86 36.37
C LYS A 140 -8.30 -14.79 37.80
N LYS A 141 -7.50 -13.76 38.11
CA LYS A 141 -6.97 -13.55 39.46
C LYS A 141 -8.09 -13.30 40.48
N ALA A 142 -9.00 -12.37 40.18
CA ALA A 142 -10.13 -12.05 41.06
C ALA A 142 -11.05 -13.27 41.30
N TYR A 143 -11.30 -14.07 40.25
CA TYR A 143 -12.07 -15.31 40.39
C TYR A 143 -11.39 -16.33 41.29
N LEU A 144 -10.06 -16.50 41.17
CA LEU A 144 -9.29 -17.40 42.04
C LEU A 144 -9.27 -16.90 43.49
N GLU A 145 -9.08 -15.60 43.72
CA GLU A 145 -9.15 -14.98 45.04
C GLU A 145 -10.52 -15.21 45.69
N GLN A 146 -11.61 -14.97 44.97
CA GLN A 146 -12.97 -15.19 45.46
C GLN A 146 -13.23 -16.67 45.77
N LYS A 147 -12.75 -17.58 44.91
CA LYS A 147 -12.85 -19.02 45.13
C LYS A 147 -12.07 -19.45 46.37
N ASN A 148 -10.85 -18.94 46.56
CA ASN A 148 -10.03 -19.22 47.74
C ASN A 148 -10.69 -18.68 49.02
N PHE A 149 -11.25 -17.47 48.99
CA PHE A 149 -12.02 -16.88 50.10
C PHE A 149 -13.20 -17.77 50.50
N ASN A 150 -13.97 -18.26 49.54
CA ASN A 150 -15.11 -19.14 49.80
C ASN A 150 -14.71 -20.53 50.34
N GLN A 151 -13.48 -21.01 50.07
CA GLN A 151 -13.01 -22.32 50.53
C GLN A 151 -12.36 -22.29 51.92
N ASN A 152 -11.84 -21.14 52.38
CA ASN A 152 -11.22 -20.96 53.70
C ASN A 152 -11.56 -19.57 54.29
N PRO A 153 -12.80 -19.35 54.76
CA PRO A 153 -13.22 -18.06 55.29
C PRO A 153 -12.53 -17.68 56.62
N GLU A 154 -12.12 -18.67 57.44
CA GLU A 154 -11.52 -18.45 58.76
C GLU A 154 -10.12 -17.80 58.69
N VAL A 155 -9.31 -18.15 57.69
CA VAL A 155 -7.96 -17.59 57.49
C VAL A 155 -8.04 -16.10 57.08
N PHE A 156 -9.07 -15.70 56.34
CA PHE A 156 -9.28 -14.30 55.97
C PHE A 156 -9.81 -13.45 57.13
N ALA A 157 -10.59 -14.03 58.04
CA ALA A 157 -11.04 -13.35 59.26
C ALA A 157 -9.86 -13.06 60.23
N GLU A 158 -8.87 -13.95 60.32
CA GLU A 158 -7.64 -13.71 61.09
C GLU A 158 -6.70 -12.67 60.46
N ILE A 159 -6.64 -12.58 59.13
CA ILE A 159 -5.82 -11.56 58.44
C ILE A 159 -6.46 -10.17 58.55
N ALA A 160 -7.79 -10.07 58.43
CA ALA A 160 -8.52 -8.81 58.59
C ALA A 160 -8.37 -8.24 60.01
N SER A 161 -8.55 -9.07 61.04
CA SER A 161 -8.41 -8.65 62.45
C SER A 161 -6.99 -8.19 62.80
N ASN A 162 -5.95 -8.83 62.25
CA ASN A 162 -4.55 -8.42 62.43
C ASN A 162 -4.18 -7.13 61.66
N SER A 163 -4.92 -6.76 60.62
CA SER A 163 -4.69 -5.55 59.82
C SER A 163 -5.29 -4.30 60.47
N GLU A 164 -6.44 -4.41 61.13
CA GLU A 164 -7.10 -3.33 61.88
C GLU A 164 -6.29 -2.94 63.13
N LEU A 165 -5.75 -3.94 63.86
CA LEU A 165 -4.85 -3.73 65.01
C LEU A 165 -3.56 -2.94 64.65
N LYS A 166 -3.10 -3.02 63.39
CA LYS A 166 -1.93 -2.27 62.90
C LYS A 166 -2.25 -0.84 62.46
N GLN A 167 -3.49 -0.54 62.09
CA GLN A 167 -3.89 0.84 61.75
C GLN A 167 -4.23 1.66 63.00
N GLU A 168 -4.81 1.05 64.04
CA GLU A 168 -5.06 1.72 65.32
C GLU A 168 -3.75 2.12 66.02
N SER A 169 -2.74 1.25 66.00
CA SER A 169 -1.41 1.53 66.57
C SER A 169 -0.61 2.62 65.84
N GLN A 170 -0.90 2.91 64.56
CA GLN A 170 -0.27 4.03 63.83
C GLN A 170 -1.03 5.35 64.01
N ASN A 171 -2.36 5.33 64.19
CA ASN A 171 -3.15 6.53 64.46
C ASN A 171 -2.97 7.06 65.89
N GLU A 172 -2.63 6.22 66.86
CA GLU A 172 -2.28 6.68 68.23
C GLU A 172 -0.93 7.43 68.30
N GLN A 173 -0.08 7.32 67.27
CA GLN A 173 1.26 7.92 67.26
C GLN A 173 1.30 9.37 66.73
N TRP A 174 0.19 9.89 66.22
CA TRP A 174 0.06 11.26 65.69
C TRP A 174 -0.74 12.18 66.63
N GLN A 175 -0.23 12.38 67.85
CA GLN A 175 -0.68 13.49 68.71
C GLN A 175 0.18 14.74 68.39
N PRO A 176 -0.38 15.80 67.79
CA PRO A 176 0.38 17.00 67.50
C PRO A 176 0.76 17.70 68.82
N LYS A 177 2.07 17.78 69.09
CA LYS A 177 2.59 18.56 70.23
C LYS A 177 2.20 20.01 70.08
N SER A 178 1.26 20.48 70.91
CA SER A 178 0.89 21.90 71.01
C SER A 178 2.11 22.71 71.46
N LYS A 179 2.61 23.60 70.59
CA LYS A 179 3.62 24.59 70.97
C LYS A 179 2.94 25.73 71.74
N ARG A 180 3.36 25.93 72.99
CA ARG A 180 3.25 27.20 73.71
C ARG A 180 4.49 28.02 73.41
#